data_AF-A0A7L1MUB0-F1
#
_entry.id   AF-A0A7L1MUB0-F1
#
_cell.length_a   1.000
_cell.length_b   1.000
_cell.length_c   1.000
_cell.angle_alpha   90.00
_cell.angle_beta   90.00
_cell.angle_gamma   90.00
#
_symmetry.space_group_name_H-M   'P 1'
#
loop_
_entity.id
_entity.type
_entity.pdbx_description
1 polymer ?
#
loop_
_entity_poly.entity_id
_entity_poly.type
_entity_poly.pdbx_seq_one_letter_code
_entity_poly.pdbx_strand_id
1 'polypeptide(L)'
;RPGMLPGSRLAPQGPSMGPPGYGGGPAARAGLDQARKRPAPQQLQQVQPQAVPNRNHNAKKKKMADKILPQRIRELVPESQAYMDLLAFERKLDQTIMRKRLDIQEALKRPIKQKRKLRIFISNTFNPAKSDAEDGEGTVASWELRVEGRLLEDSALSKYDATKQKRKFSSFFKSLVIELDKDLYGPDNHLVEWHRTATTQETDGFQVKRPGDVNVRCTVLLMLDYQPPQFKLDPRLARLLGIHTQTRPVIIQALWQYIKTHKLQDPHEREFVICDKYLQQIFESQRMKFSEIPQRLHALLMPPEPIIINHVISVDPNDQKKTACYDIDVEVDDTLKTQMNSFLLSTASQQEIAALDNKIHETIETINQLKTQREFMLSFARDPQGFINDWLQSQCRDLKTMTDVVGNPEEERRAEFYFQPWAQEAVCRYFYSKVQQRRQELEQALGIRNT
;
A
#
# COMPACT_ATOMS: atom_id res chain seq x y z
N ARG A 1 -55.57 22.27 -9.53
CA ARG A 1 -56.57 23.33 -9.20
C ARG A 1 -57.54 23.41 -10.37
N PRO A 2 -58.86 23.60 -10.18
CA PRO A 2 -59.67 23.75 -8.96
C PRO A 2 -60.63 22.53 -8.75
N GLY A 3 -61.39 22.31 -7.68
CA GLY A 3 -61.67 23.05 -6.45
C GLY A 3 -62.58 22.23 -5.51
N MET A 4 -62.38 22.45 -4.20
CA MET A 4 -63.29 22.40 -3.02
C MET A 4 -64.42 21.35 -2.84
N LEU A 5 -64.36 20.70 -1.65
CA LEU A 5 -65.41 20.07 -0.79
C LEU A 5 -66.44 21.12 -0.27
N PRO A 6 -67.48 20.86 0.60
CA PRO A 6 -67.70 19.76 1.57
C PRO A 6 -69.18 19.35 1.90
N GLY A 7 -69.39 18.41 2.83
CA GLY A 7 -70.73 18.14 3.42
C GLY A 7 -70.79 17.07 4.52
N SER A 8 -70.82 17.53 5.77
CA SER A 8 -71.19 16.97 7.10
C SER A 8 -72.40 15.97 7.08
N ARG A 9 -72.75 15.14 8.09
CA ARG A 9 -72.72 15.24 9.57
C ARG A 9 -73.38 13.96 10.19
N LEU A 10 -73.07 13.64 11.46
CA LEU A 10 -73.92 13.10 12.56
C LEU A 10 -73.37 11.87 13.34
N ALA A 11 -73.16 12.08 14.65
CA ALA A 11 -72.98 11.08 15.73
C ALA A 11 -74.36 10.74 16.36
N PRO A 12 -74.53 9.85 17.40
CA PRO A 12 -74.14 10.18 18.80
C PRO A 12 -73.98 9.01 19.83
N GLN A 13 -73.74 9.39 21.10
CA GLN A 13 -73.89 8.69 22.41
C GLN A 13 -72.84 7.62 22.79
N GLY A 14 -72.26 7.53 24.01
CA GLY A 14 -72.50 8.11 25.33
C GLY A 14 -71.42 7.60 26.34
N PRO A 15 -71.48 7.89 27.66
CA PRO A 15 -70.34 8.35 28.47
C PRO A 15 -69.87 7.41 29.60
N SER A 16 -68.77 7.76 30.32
CA SER A 16 -68.76 8.15 31.76
C SER A 16 -67.48 7.79 32.55
N MET A 17 -66.94 8.79 33.28
CA MET A 17 -66.19 8.78 34.56
C MET A 17 -64.80 8.12 34.62
N GLY A 18 -63.76 8.65 35.26
CA GLY A 18 -63.61 9.73 36.26
C GLY A 18 -62.29 9.52 37.06
N PRO A 19 -61.83 10.50 37.87
CA PRO A 19 -60.41 10.86 38.15
C PRO A 19 -59.97 10.45 39.59
N PRO A 20 -59.05 11.09 40.39
CA PRO A 20 -58.11 12.25 40.24
C PRO A 20 -56.69 11.96 40.86
N GLY A 21 -55.68 12.82 41.02
CA GLY A 21 -55.40 14.25 40.82
C GLY A 21 -54.37 14.79 41.87
N TYR A 22 -53.66 15.86 41.51
CA TYR A 22 -52.95 16.88 42.37
C TYR A 22 -51.69 16.47 43.19
N GLY A 23 -50.63 17.27 43.35
CA GLY A 23 -50.29 18.65 42.97
C GLY A 23 -49.28 19.28 43.97
N GLY A 24 -48.39 20.19 43.50
CA GLY A 24 -47.83 21.32 44.29
C GLY A 24 -46.38 21.23 44.85
N GLY A 25 -45.52 22.21 44.50
CA GLY A 25 -44.14 22.46 45.04
C GLY A 25 -44.12 23.19 46.41
N PRO A 26 -43.11 24.04 46.80
CA PRO A 26 -42.00 24.66 46.04
C PRO A 26 -40.61 24.87 46.75
N ALA A 27 -39.64 25.41 45.98
CA ALA A 27 -38.53 26.35 46.30
C ALA A 27 -37.32 26.02 47.23
N ALA A 28 -36.09 26.16 46.69
CA ALA A 28 -34.96 26.92 47.27
C ALA A 28 -33.79 27.12 46.26
N ARG A 29 -33.03 28.21 46.45
CA ARG A 29 -32.05 28.87 45.56
C ARG A 29 -30.63 28.26 45.55
N ALA A 30 -29.89 28.51 44.45
CA ALA A 30 -28.61 29.26 44.38
C ALA A 30 -27.49 28.58 43.55
N GLY A 31 -26.79 29.38 42.73
CA GLY A 31 -25.42 29.10 42.26
C GLY A 31 -25.18 29.29 40.76
N LEU A 32 -24.56 30.41 40.40
CA LEU A 32 -23.95 30.69 39.08
C LEU A 32 -22.85 29.65 38.74
N ASP A 33 -22.70 29.25 37.48
CA ASP A 33 -21.64 29.80 36.60
C ASP A 33 -21.60 29.17 35.20
N GLN A 34 -21.16 29.98 34.24
CA GLN A 34 -21.23 29.75 32.80
C GLN A 34 -20.20 28.73 32.29
N ALA A 35 -20.68 27.64 31.69
CA ALA A 35 -19.85 26.67 30.99
C ALA A 35 -19.34 27.24 29.64
N ARG A 36 -18.08 27.68 29.62
CA ARG A 36 -17.32 27.98 28.40
C ARG A 36 -16.55 26.73 27.93
N LYS A 37 -17.04 26.15 26.84
CA LYS A 37 -16.32 25.54 25.70
C LYS A 37 -15.01 24.75 25.99
N ARG A 38 -15.10 23.42 25.95
CA ARG A 38 -14.02 22.55 25.43
C ARG A 38 -14.38 22.13 24.00
N PRO A 39 -13.53 22.40 22.98
CA PRO A 39 -13.75 21.85 21.65
C PRO A 39 -13.38 20.36 21.62
N ALA A 40 -14.25 19.57 21.00
CA ALA A 40 -14.05 18.15 20.69
C ALA A 40 -12.86 17.95 19.74
N PRO A 41 -12.19 16.78 19.78
CA PRO A 41 -11.08 16.49 18.88
C PRO A 41 -11.56 16.50 17.42
N GLN A 42 -10.92 17.34 16.60
CA GLN A 42 -11.09 17.36 15.15
C GLN A 42 -10.70 15.99 14.58
N GLN A 43 -11.71 15.30 14.07
CA GLN A 43 -11.55 14.12 13.25
C GLN A 43 -10.69 14.47 12.03
N LEU A 44 -9.64 13.68 11.82
CA LEU A 44 -8.91 13.62 10.57
C LEU A 44 -9.90 13.40 9.43
N GLN A 45 -9.95 14.36 8.52
CA GLN A 45 -10.67 14.31 7.26
C GLN A 45 -10.17 13.10 6.46
N GLN A 46 -10.85 11.97 6.57
CA GLN A 46 -10.73 10.89 5.60
C GLN A 46 -11.23 11.44 4.28
N VAL A 47 -10.31 11.53 3.30
CA VAL A 47 -10.66 11.78 1.91
C VAL A 47 -11.50 10.60 1.44
N GLN A 48 -12.81 10.79 1.48
CA GLN A 48 -13.79 9.91 0.89
C GLN A 48 -13.52 9.89 -0.63
N PRO A 49 -13.23 8.74 -1.26
CA PRO A 49 -13.19 8.69 -2.71
C PRO A 49 -14.60 9.01 -3.22
N GLN A 50 -14.74 10.14 -3.91
CA GLN A 50 -15.95 10.51 -4.63
C GLN A 50 -16.36 9.33 -5.52
N ALA A 51 -17.53 8.77 -5.21
CA ALA A 51 -18.19 7.79 -6.04
C ALA A 51 -18.52 8.46 -7.38
N VAL A 52 -17.70 8.17 -8.38
CA VAL A 52 -17.98 8.46 -9.78
C VAL A 52 -19.28 7.72 -10.14
N PRO A 53 -20.31 8.37 -10.71
CA PRO A 53 -21.53 7.67 -11.09
C PRO A 53 -21.19 6.57 -12.09
N ASN A 54 -21.49 5.34 -11.69
CA ASN A 54 -21.22 4.11 -12.40
C ASN A 54 -22.03 4.08 -13.71
N ARG A 55 -21.47 4.65 -14.77
CA ARG A 55 -21.96 4.47 -16.15
C ARG A 55 -21.40 3.14 -16.69
N ASN A 56 -22.31 2.21 -16.95
CA ASN A 56 -22.13 0.98 -17.73
C ASN A 56 -21.06 -0.02 -17.25
N HIS A 57 -21.36 -0.76 -16.19
CA HIS A 57 -20.84 -2.12 -16.02
C HIS A 57 -21.62 -3.10 -16.89
N ASN A 58 -21.37 -3.07 -18.20
CA ASN A 58 -21.60 -4.20 -19.09
C ASN A 58 -20.59 -4.25 -20.24
N ALA A 59 -19.37 -3.76 -20.02
CA ALA A 59 -18.23 -4.18 -20.83
C ALA A 59 -17.92 -5.62 -20.44
N LYS A 60 -18.29 -6.59 -21.30
CA LYS A 60 -17.85 -7.99 -21.17
C LYS A 60 -16.36 -7.98 -20.85
N LYS A 61 -15.96 -8.54 -19.70
CA LYS A 61 -14.53 -8.68 -19.35
C LYS A 61 -13.85 -9.39 -20.52
N LYS A 62 -12.90 -8.70 -21.16
CA LYS A 62 -12.16 -9.18 -22.33
C LYS A 62 -11.52 -10.53 -21.99
N LYS A 63 -11.85 -11.57 -22.76
CA LYS A 63 -11.32 -12.91 -22.55
C LYS A 63 -10.16 -13.15 -23.50
N MET A 64 -9.17 -13.93 -23.07
CA MET A 64 -8.06 -14.33 -23.95
C MET A 64 -8.56 -15.03 -25.22
N ALA A 65 -9.69 -15.73 -25.14
CA ALA A 65 -10.34 -16.38 -26.29
C ALA A 65 -10.74 -15.37 -27.39
N ASP A 66 -11.01 -14.12 -27.03
CA ASP A 66 -11.44 -13.07 -27.97
C ASP A 66 -10.26 -12.53 -28.81
N LYS A 67 -9.01 -12.87 -28.42
CA LYS A 67 -7.79 -12.57 -29.19
C LYS A 67 -7.33 -13.72 -30.10
N ILE A 68 -7.97 -14.90 -30.05
CA ILE A 68 -7.51 -16.08 -30.79
C ILE A 68 -8.25 -16.22 -32.12
N LEU A 69 -7.52 -16.45 -33.21
CA LEU A 69 -8.11 -16.72 -34.51
C LEU A 69 -8.72 -18.15 -34.58
N PRO A 70 -9.93 -18.32 -35.14
CA PRO A 70 -10.53 -19.65 -35.32
C PRO A 70 -9.64 -20.56 -36.17
N GLN A 71 -9.64 -21.86 -35.84
CA GLN A 71 -8.78 -22.83 -36.54
C GLN A 71 -9.02 -22.89 -38.05
N ARG A 72 -10.28 -22.78 -38.50
CA ARG A 72 -10.60 -22.75 -39.93
C ARG A 72 -9.95 -21.57 -40.66
N ILE A 73 -9.85 -20.39 -40.02
CA ILE A 73 -9.12 -19.24 -40.58
C ILE A 73 -7.61 -19.52 -40.58
N ARG A 74 -7.11 -20.20 -39.54
CA ARG A 74 -5.69 -20.51 -39.43
C ARG A 74 -5.17 -21.44 -40.54
N GLU A 75 -5.99 -22.40 -40.94
CA GLU A 75 -5.67 -23.34 -42.03
C GLU A 75 -5.76 -22.69 -43.43
N LEU A 76 -6.53 -21.59 -43.55
CA LEU A 76 -6.74 -20.87 -44.82
C LEU A 76 -5.67 -19.82 -45.11
N VAL A 77 -5.09 -19.21 -44.07
CA VAL A 77 -4.16 -18.07 -44.20
C VAL A 77 -2.87 -18.37 -43.42
N PRO A 78 -1.72 -18.58 -44.08
CA PRO A 78 -0.48 -19.00 -43.43
C PRO A 78 0.08 -17.95 -42.44
N GLU A 79 -0.15 -16.66 -42.69
CA GLU A 79 0.29 -15.56 -41.81
C GLU A 79 -0.41 -15.56 -40.45
N SER A 80 -1.53 -16.28 -40.32
CA SER A 80 -2.24 -16.44 -39.05
C SER A 80 -1.37 -17.11 -37.98
N GLN A 81 -0.42 -17.97 -38.38
CA GLN A 81 0.50 -18.61 -37.45
C GLN A 81 1.47 -17.60 -36.84
N ALA A 82 1.97 -16.66 -37.64
CA ALA A 82 2.84 -15.59 -37.14
C ALA A 82 2.12 -14.71 -36.10
N TYR A 83 0.83 -14.41 -36.30
CA TYR A 83 0.01 -13.72 -35.30
C TYR A 83 -0.13 -14.53 -33.99
N MET A 84 -0.35 -15.84 -34.08
CA MET A 84 -0.42 -16.72 -32.90
C MET A 84 0.92 -16.79 -32.15
N ASP A 85 2.04 -16.77 -32.86
CA ASP A 85 3.38 -16.75 -32.27
C ASP A 85 3.65 -15.40 -31.56
N LEU A 86 3.19 -14.28 -32.14
CA LEU A 86 3.23 -12.96 -31.49
C LEU A 86 2.42 -12.96 -30.18
N LEU A 87 1.22 -13.56 -30.16
CA LEU A 87 0.43 -13.71 -28.91
C LEU A 87 1.13 -14.60 -27.87
N ALA A 88 1.85 -15.64 -28.31
CA ALA A 88 2.64 -16.47 -27.40
C ALA A 88 3.85 -15.71 -26.83
N PHE A 89 4.50 -14.89 -27.65
CA PHE A 89 5.59 -14.02 -27.23
C PHE A 89 5.11 -12.91 -26.28
N GLU A 90 4.02 -12.22 -26.61
CA GLU A 90 3.36 -11.21 -25.76
C GLU A 90 3.10 -11.77 -24.36
N ARG A 91 2.48 -12.95 -24.25
CA ARG A 91 2.24 -13.60 -22.95
C ARG A 91 3.51 -13.82 -22.14
N LYS A 92 4.60 -14.26 -22.78
CA LYS A 92 5.90 -14.48 -22.10
C LYS A 92 6.54 -13.17 -21.67
N LEU A 93 6.42 -12.14 -22.49
CA LEU A 93 6.92 -10.80 -22.22
C LEU A 93 6.17 -10.20 -21.02
N ASP A 94 4.84 -10.20 -21.04
CA ASP A 94 3.99 -9.68 -19.96
C ASP A 94 4.24 -10.40 -18.64
N GLN A 95 4.36 -11.73 -18.66
CA GLN A 95 4.72 -12.52 -17.47
C GLN A 95 6.08 -12.08 -16.92
N THR A 96 7.06 -11.85 -17.80
CA THR A 96 8.40 -11.42 -17.39
C THR A 96 8.38 -10.00 -16.83
N ILE A 97 7.67 -9.07 -17.47
CA ILE A 97 7.49 -7.69 -17.00
C ILE A 97 6.80 -7.69 -15.64
N MET A 98 5.71 -8.43 -15.46
CA MET A 98 4.99 -8.49 -14.19
C MET A 98 5.83 -9.11 -13.08
N ARG A 99 6.55 -10.20 -13.37
CA ARG A 99 7.50 -10.80 -12.42
C ARG A 99 8.57 -9.78 -12.03
N LYS A 100 9.22 -9.11 -12.98
CA LYS A 100 10.24 -8.10 -12.70
C LYS A 100 9.69 -6.89 -11.93
N ARG A 101 8.45 -6.49 -12.21
CA ARG A 101 7.75 -5.46 -11.44
C ARG A 101 7.59 -5.85 -9.98
N LEU A 102 7.17 -7.10 -9.71
CA LEU A 102 7.05 -7.63 -8.35
C LEU A 102 8.43 -7.77 -7.67
N ASP A 103 9.44 -8.25 -8.39
CA ASP A 103 10.83 -8.34 -7.90
C ASP A 103 11.33 -6.94 -7.47
N ILE A 104 11.07 -5.91 -8.29
CA ILE A 104 11.44 -4.51 -7.99
C ILE A 104 10.67 -3.99 -6.76
N GLN A 105 9.37 -4.26 -6.68
CA GLN A 105 8.56 -3.89 -5.50
C GLN A 105 9.07 -4.54 -4.22
N GLU A 106 9.46 -5.81 -4.27
CA GLU A 106 10.04 -6.52 -3.13
C GLU A 106 11.42 -5.98 -2.77
N ALA A 107 12.28 -5.73 -3.75
CA ALA A 107 13.59 -5.12 -3.54
C ALA A 107 13.48 -3.72 -2.92
N LEU A 108 12.50 -2.91 -3.34
CA LEU A 108 12.26 -1.57 -2.77
C LEU A 108 11.83 -1.60 -1.29
N LYS A 109 11.25 -2.70 -0.79
CA LYS A 109 10.96 -2.85 0.65
C LYS A 109 12.22 -3.00 1.49
N ARG A 110 13.35 -3.39 0.88
CA ARG A 110 14.65 -3.56 1.52
C ARG A 110 15.65 -2.61 0.86
N PRO A 111 15.53 -1.29 1.11
CA PRO A 111 16.38 -0.31 0.44
C PRO A 111 17.85 -0.58 0.75
N ILE A 112 18.64 -0.69 -0.31
CA ILE A 112 20.09 -0.87 -0.21
C ILE A 112 20.68 0.48 0.18
N LYS A 113 21.48 0.48 1.24
CA LYS A 113 22.23 1.64 1.72
C LYS A 113 23.67 1.53 1.24
N GLN A 114 24.24 2.64 0.80
CA GLN A 114 25.65 2.74 0.47
C GLN A 114 26.37 3.53 1.55
N LYS A 115 27.53 3.04 2.00
CA LYS A 115 28.39 3.78 2.92
C LYS A 115 29.18 4.84 2.16
N ARG A 116 29.18 6.06 2.68
CA ARG A 116 29.92 7.22 2.15
C ARG A 116 30.61 7.94 3.30
N LYS A 117 31.70 8.65 3.00
CA LYS A 117 32.40 9.45 3.99
C LYS A 117 31.79 10.85 4.07
N LEU A 118 31.32 11.23 5.24
CA LEU A 118 30.95 12.60 5.58
C LEU A 118 32.13 13.24 6.30
N ARG A 119 32.67 14.32 5.73
CA ARG A 119 33.74 15.10 6.35
C ARG A 119 33.12 16.22 7.18
N ILE A 120 33.52 16.31 8.44
CA ILE A 120 33.10 17.30 9.41
C ILE A 120 34.25 18.26 9.64
N PHE A 121 33.97 19.56 9.55
CA PHE A 121 34.90 20.65 9.77
C PHE A 121 34.52 21.35 11.06
N ILE A 122 35.45 21.41 12.01
CA ILE A 122 35.31 22.20 13.23
C ILE A 122 36.34 23.31 13.16
N SER A 123 35.87 24.56 13.16
CA SER A 123 36.72 25.74 13.12
C SER A 123 36.28 26.75 14.15
N ASN A 124 37.23 27.49 14.71
CA ASN A 124 36.99 28.55 15.66
C ASN A 124 37.60 29.86 15.17
N THR A 125 36.88 30.95 15.36
CA THR A 125 37.34 32.32 15.07
C THR A 125 37.23 33.14 16.34
N PHE A 126 38.29 33.88 16.69
CA PHE A 126 38.29 34.79 17.83
C PHE A 126 38.25 36.25 17.35
N ASN A 127 37.32 37.02 17.90
CA ASN A 127 37.15 38.44 17.63
C ASN A 127 37.58 39.22 18.89
N PRO A 128 38.76 39.87 18.88
CA PRO A 128 39.22 40.66 20.02
C PRO A 128 38.33 41.88 20.26
N ALA A 129 38.29 42.34 21.51
CA ALA A 129 37.59 43.58 21.88
C ALA A 129 38.24 44.78 21.17
N LYS A 130 37.43 45.68 20.60
CA LYS A 130 37.90 46.98 20.08
C LYS A 130 37.48 48.09 21.03
N SER A 131 38.44 48.89 21.47
CA SER A 131 38.25 50.01 22.39
C SER A 131 37.80 51.32 21.72
N ASP A 132 37.86 51.42 20.39
CA ASP A 132 37.61 52.68 19.68
C ASP A 132 36.43 52.56 18.70
N ALA A 133 35.27 53.03 19.14
CA ALA A 133 34.22 53.52 18.25
C ALA A 133 33.91 54.97 18.69
N GLU A 134 34.07 55.93 17.78
CA GLU A 134 33.67 57.34 17.99
C GLU A 134 32.15 57.50 18.24
N ASP A 135 31.38 56.42 18.07
CA ASP A 135 29.96 56.28 18.43
C ASP A 135 29.75 55.23 19.54
N GLY A 136 30.28 55.45 20.74
CA GLY A 136 29.69 55.02 22.03
C GLY A 136 29.46 53.53 22.38
N GLU A 137 29.65 52.55 21.50
CA GLU A 137 29.51 51.12 21.83
C GLU A 137 30.82 50.35 21.64
N GLY A 138 31.56 50.15 22.74
CA GLY A 138 32.71 49.24 22.77
C GLY A 138 32.30 47.79 22.48
N THR A 139 33.10 47.06 21.71
CA THR A 139 32.80 45.65 21.37
C THR A 139 33.48 44.70 22.34
N VAL A 140 32.71 43.77 22.92
CA VAL A 140 33.23 42.75 23.84
C VAL A 140 33.93 41.63 23.06
N ALA A 141 35.04 41.13 23.60
CA ALA A 141 35.76 39.98 23.02
C ALA A 141 34.82 38.78 22.91
N SER A 142 34.84 38.11 21.75
CA SER A 142 33.96 36.97 21.49
C SER A 142 34.63 35.93 20.62
N TRP A 143 34.24 34.68 20.82
CA TRP A 143 34.63 33.59 19.95
C TRP A 143 33.42 33.06 19.19
N GLU A 144 33.71 32.43 18.07
CA GLU A 144 32.74 31.80 17.19
C GLU A 144 33.22 30.38 16.85
N LEU A 145 32.39 29.38 17.12
CA LEU A 145 32.61 27.99 16.75
C LEU A 145 31.70 27.64 15.57
N ARG A 146 32.28 27.07 14.51
CA ARG A 146 31.55 26.53 13.36
C ARG A 146 31.76 25.04 13.25
N VAL A 147 30.65 24.31 13.20
CA VAL A 147 30.60 22.87 12.91
C VAL A 147 29.87 22.71 11.58
N GLU A 148 30.63 22.44 10.53
CA GLU A 148 30.13 22.27 9.16
C GLU A 148 30.41 20.84 8.69
N GLY A 149 29.73 20.40 7.64
CA GLY A 149 30.13 19.14 7.01
C GLY A 149 29.73 19.00 5.56
N ARG A 150 30.44 18.11 4.88
CA ARG A 150 30.30 17.87 3.45
C ARG A 150 30.47 16.40 3.15
N LEU A 151 29.54 15.84 2.40
CA LEU A 151 29.65 14.48 1.88
C LEU A 151 30.79 14.43 0.84
N LEU A 152 31.74 13.53 1.04
CA LEU A 152 32.80 13.29 0.07
C LEU A 152 32.24 12.45 -1.07
N GLU A 153 32.23 13.03 -2.27
CA GLU A 153 31.87 12.34 -3.50
C GLU A 153 33.12 11.69 -4.10
N ASP A 154 32.96 10.50 -4.66
CA ASP A 154 34.02 9.84 -5.40
C ASP A 154 34.18 10.53 -6.76
N SER A 155 35.35 11.13 -7.00
CA SER A 155 35.60 12.00 -8.15
C SER A 155 35.46 11.30 -9.51
N ALA A 156 35.39 9.96 -9.53
CA ALA A 156 35.15 9.18 -10.74
C ALA A 156 33.67 9.13 -11.18
N LEU A 157 32.73 9.38 -10.28
CA LEU A 157 31.27 9.26 -10.54
C LEU A 157 30.58 10.62 -10.78
N SER A 158 31.26 11.74 -10.53
CA SER A 158 30.65 13.08 -10.50
C SER A 158 30.34 13.71 -11.86
N LYS A 159 30.83 13.14 -12.97
CA LYS A 159 30.68 13.76 -14.31
C LYS A 159 29.27 13.69 -14.90
N TYR A 160 28.37 12.85 -14.36
CA TYR A 160 27.03 12.64 -14.91
C TYR A 160 25.88 13.22 -14.08
N ASP A 161 26.15 13.80 -12.91
CA ASP A 161 25.09 14.07 -11.91
C ASP A 161 25.24 15.42 -11.19
N ALA A 162 25.63 16.47 -11.93
CA ALA A 162 25.82 17.82 -11.39
C ALA A 162 24.51 18.54 -10.98
N THR A 163 23.35 17.97 -11.29
CA THR A 163 22.02 18.54 -11.06
C THR A 163 21.31 18.00 -9.82
N LYS A 164 21.88 17.04 -9.09
CA LYS A 164 21.27 16.55 -7.85
C LYS A 164 21.57 17.47 -6.66
N GLN A 165 20.51 17.88 -5.99
CA GLN A 165 20.58 18.59 -4.72
C GLN A 165 21.42 17.80 -3.72
N LYS A 166 22.59 18.35 -3.36
CA LYS A 166 23.49 17.75 -2.37
C LYS A 166 22.76 17.66 -1.03
N ARG A 167 22.82 16.49 -0.39
CA ARG A 167 22.26 16.31 0.96
C ARG A 167 23.01 17.23 1.92
N LYS A 168 22.24 17.97 2.71
CA LYS A 168 22.74 18.93 3.69
C LYS A 168 23.38 18.22 4.88
N PHE A 169 24.38 18.85 5.51
CA PHE A 169 25.07 18.30 6.69
C PHE A 169 24.10 17.87 7.80
N SER A 170 23.15 18.73 8.17
CA SER A 170 22.19 18.43 9.23
C SER A 170 21.36 17.18 8.95
N SER A 171 21.13 16.82 7.68
CA SER A 171 20.28 15.70 7.23
C SER A 171 20.73 14.32 7.68
N PHE A 172 21.98 14.21 8.17
CA PHE A 172 22.56 12.97 8.67
C PHE A 172 22.42 12.79 10.19
N PHE A 173 21.97 13.83 10.91
CA PHE A 173 21.95 13.82 12.37
C PHE A 173 20.52 14.01 12.90
N LYS A 174 20.19 13.24 13.92
CA LYS A 174 18.97 13.39 14.71
C LYS A 174 19.11 14.55 15.69
N SER A 175 20.31 14.73 16.22
CA SER A 175 20.62 15.82 17.14
C SER A 175 22.12 16.08 17.25
N LEU A 176 22.44 17.31 17.62
CA LEU A 176 23.79 17.81 17.84
C LEU A 176 23.80 18.54 19.18
N VAL A 177 24.76 18.23 20.04
CA VAL A 177 24.95 18.90 21.33
C VAL A 177 26.38 19.41 21.41
N ILE A 178 26.55 20.67 21.78
CA ILE A 178 27.86 21.26 22.08
C ILE A 178 27.88 21.57 23.57
N GLU A 179 28.72 20.85 24.29
CA GLU A 179 29.00 21.06 25.70
C GLU A 179 30.26 21.92 25.83
N LEU A 180 30.12 23.07 26.47
CA LEU A 180 31.20 23.99 26.83
C LEU A 180 31.61 23.75 28.28
N ASP A 181 32.73 24.36 28.67
CA ASP A 181 33.20 24.27 30.05
C ASP A 181 32.17 24.85 31.05
N LYS A 182 31.66 23.97 31.92
CA LYS A 182 30.59 24.27 32.89
C LYS A 182 31.02 25.32 33.91
N ASP A 183 32.30 25.35 34.27
CA ASP A 183 32.82 26.29 35.26
C ASP A 183 32.88 27.72 34.70
N LEU A 184 33.03 27.88 33.37
CA LEU A 184 33.07 29.19 32.71
C LEU A 184 31.67 29.74 32.39
N TYR A 185 30.75 28.88 31.94
CA TYR A 185 29.44 29.32 31.44
C TYR A 185 28.27 29.03 32.39
N GLY A 186 28.51 28.34 33.50
CA GLY A 186 27.49 27.98 34.47
C GLY A 186 26.53 26.89 33.96
N PRO A 187 25.60 26.44 34.82
CA PRO A 187 24.75 25.28 34.54
C PRO A 187 23.79 25.50 33.36
N ASP A 188 23.39 26.73 33.07
CA ASP A 188 22.33 27.01 32.09
C ASP A 188 22.85 27.38 30.70
N ASN A 189 24.10 27.86 30.57
CA ASN A 189 24.64 28.36 29.29
C ASN A 189 25.76 27.50 28.69
N HIS A 190 26.21 26.46 29.40
CA HIS A 190 27.26 25.57 28.91
C HIS A 190 26.80 24.58 27.83
N LEU A 191 25.50 24.40 27.62
CA LEU A 191 24.95 23.47 26.63
C LEU A 191 24.29 24.22 25.47
N VAL A 192 24.60 23.78 24.25
CA VAL A 192 23.88 24.20 23.04
C VAL A 192 23.36 22.95 22.34
N GLU A 193 22.05 22.80 22.29
CA GLU A 193 21.39 21.61 21.75
C GLU A 193 20.59 21.95 20.49
N TRP A 194 20.72 21.10 19.48
CA TRP A 194 19.89 21.10 18.30
C TRP A 194 19.26 19.72 18.13
N HIS A 195 17.94 19.69 17.99
CA HIS A 195 17.18 18.48 17.73
C HIS A 195 16.39 18.61 16.44
N ARG A 196 16.50 17.58 15.59
CA ARG A 196 15.70 17.45 14.38
C ARG A 196 14.23 17.25 14.74
N THR A 197 13.38 18.06 14.12
CA THR A 197 11.91 17.94 14.13
C THR A 197 11.38 17.82 12.70
N ALA A 198 10.11 17.45 12.54
CA ALA A 198 9.48 17.28 11.23
C ALA A 198 9.46 18.56 10.37
N THR A 199 9.60 19.73 10.98
CA THR A 199 9.59 21.06 10.32
C THR A 199 10.97 21.71 10.24
N THR A 200 12.03 21.00 10.67
CA THR A 200 13.38 21.57 10.69
C THR A 200 13.90 21.84 9.28
N GLN A 201 14.38 23.05 9.02
CA GLN A 201 15.09 23.37 7.79
C GLN A 201 16.52 22.82 7.84
N GLU A 202 16.93 22.15 6.77
CA GLU A 202 18.26 21.56 6.69
C GLU A 202 19.35 22.59 6.38
N THR A 203 20.48 22.50 7.08
CA THR A 203 21.64 23.39 6.98
C THR A 203 22.94 22.59 6.75
N ASP A 204 23.95 23.23 6.16
CA ASP A 204 25.29 22.67 5.97
C ASP A 204 26.23 22.86 7.16
N GLY A 205 25.80 23.63 8.16
CA GLY A 205 26.56 23.82 9.39
C GLY A 205 25.81 24.57 10.48
N PHE A 206 26.42 24.55 11.67
CA PHE A 206 25.95 25.23 12.87
C PHE A 206 27.03 26.19 13.35
N GLN A 207 26.60 27.38 13.77
CA GLN A 207 27.47 28.44 14.26
C GLN A 207 27.02 28.85 15.66
N VAL A 208 27.95 28.87 16.60
CA VAL A 208 27.73 29.31 17.99
C VAL A 208 28.69 30.43 18.29
N LYS A 209 28.17 31.57 18.77
CA LYS A 209 28.95 32.72 19.17
C LYS A 209 28.68 33.06 20.64
N ARG A 210 29.73 33.26 21.42
CA ARG A 210 29.65 33.68 22.84
C ARG A 210 30.74 34.70 23.16
N PRO A 211 30.50 35.59 24.14
CA PRO A 211 31.56 36.44 24.68
C PRO A 211 32.57 35.61 25.49
N GLY A 212 33.81 36.08 25.51
CA GLY A 212 34.91 35.46 26.27
C GLY A 212 36.27 35.71 25.63
N ASP A 213 37.29 35.80 26.46
CA ASP A 213 38.70 36.05 26.13
C ASP A 213 39.65 34.96 26.66
N VAL A 214 39.09 33.84 27.12
CA VAL A 214 39.83 32.67 27.63
C VAL A 214 39.58 31.46 26.73
N ASN A 215 40.56 30.57 26.64
CA ASN A 215 40.41 29.29 25.94
C ASN A 215 39.30 28.44 26.56
N VAL A 216 38.40 27.92 25.72
CA VAL A 216 37.24 27.12 26.17
C VAL A 216 37.38 25.70 25.64
N ARG A 217 37.34 24.70 26.53
CA ARG A 217 37.19 23.31 26.11
C ARG A 217 35.73 23.06 25.73
N CYS A 218 35.52 22.42 24.59
CA CYS A 218 34.20 22.01 24.17
C CYS A 218 34.17 20.56 23.67
N THR A 219 33.04 19.91 23.88
CA THR A 219 32.75 18.56 23.44
C THR A 219 31.57 18.64 22.48
N VAL A 220 31.78 18.21 21.24
CA VAL A 220 30.72 18.15 20.23
C VAL A 220 30.22 16.70 20.17
N LEU A 221 28.94 16.50 20.50
CA LEU A 221 28.25 15.22 20.45
C LEU A 221 27.31 15.20 19.24
N LEU A 222 27.54 14.27 18.33
CA LEU A 222 26.78 14.12 17.10
C LEU A 222 26.00 12.81 17.12
N MET A 223 24.67 12.91 17.15
CA MET A 223 23.79 11.74 17.12
C MET A 223 23.30 11.51 15.70
N LEU A 224 23.79 10.44 15.05
CA LEU A 224 23.39 10.07 13.69
C LEU A 224 21.91 9.68 13.61
N ASP A 225 21.26 10.07 12.51
CA ASP A 225 19.90 9.65 12.19
C ASP A 225 19.91 8.39 11.33
N TYR A 226 19.92 7.23 11.99
CA TYR A 226 19.87 5.95 11.31
C TYR A 226 18.45 5.66 10.82
N GLN A 227 18.30 5.52 9.49
CA GLN A 227 17.02 5.17 8.86
C GLN A 227 17.17 3.91 7.98
N PRO A 228 16.70 2.74 8.43
CA PRO A 228 15.89 2.49 9.62
C PRO A 228 16.68 2.55 10.94
N PRO A 229 16.01 2.70 12.10
CA PRO A 229 16.67 2.80 13.41
C PRO A 229 17.63 1.64 13.69
N GLN A 230 18.87 1.99 14.00
CA GLN A 230 19.89 1.07 14.50
C GLN A 230 19.97 1.15 16.03
N PHE A 231 20.44 0.08 16.65
CA PHE A 231 20.57 -0.07 18.08
C PHE A 231 21.95 -0.61 18.42
N LYS A 232 22.53 -0.10 19.50
CA LYS A 232 23.73 -0.68 20.13
C LYS A 232 23.30 -1.87 20.98
N LEU A 233 23.96 -3.00 20.80
CA LEU A 233 23.66 -4.20 21.58
C LEU A 233 24.35 -4.16 22.94
N ASP A 234 23.77 -4.84 23.93
CA ASP A 234 24.47 -5.19 25.17
C ASP A 234 25.84 -5.81 24.85
N PRO A 235 26.93 -5.45 25.54
CA PRO A 235 28.28 -5.93 25.22
C PRO A 235 28.43 -7.46 25.15
N ARG A 236 27.66 -8.20 25.96
CA ARG A 236 27.69 -9.67 25.99
C ARG A 236 27.01 -10.25 24.75
N LEU A 237 25.85 -9.69 24.39
CA LEU A 237 25.13 -10.06 23.18
C LEU A 237 25.90 -9.65 21.92
N ALA A 238 26.53 -8.47 21.94
CA ALA A 238 27.34 -7.96 20.84
C ALA A 238 28.52 -8.89 20.53
N ARG A 239 29.21 -9.37 21.56
CA ARG A 239 30.32 -10.32 21.42
C ARG A 239 29.85 -11.68 20.93
N LEU A 240 28.69 -12.16 21.39
CA LEU A 240 28.13 -13.44 20.97
C LEU A 240 27.73 -13.44 19.48
N LEU A 241 27.07 -12.37 19.03
CA LEU A 241 26.57 -12.26 17.66
C LEU A 241 27.60 -11.67 16.68
N GLY A 242 28.69 -11.10 17.18
CA GLY A 242 29.67 -10.36 16.37
C GLY A 242 29.12 -9.03 15.82
N ILE A 243 28.12 -8.44 16.49
CA ILE A 243 27.41 -7.24 16.04
C ILE A 243 27.46 -6.18 17.13
N HIS A 244 28.05 -5.03 16.84
CA HIS A 244 28.08 -3.91 17.79
C HIS A 244 26.84 -3.00 17.69
N THR A 245 26.53 -2.51 16.48
CA THR A 245 25.40 -1.61 16.20
C THR A 245 24.74 -2.02 14.88
N GLN A 246 23.46 -2.36 14.90
CA GLN A 246 22.70 -2.79 13.71
C GLN A 246 21.19 -2.55 13.87
N THR A 247 20.44 -2.77 12.80
CA THR A 247 18.98 -2.74 12.83
C THR A 247 18.39 -3.96 13.55
N ARG A 248 17.24 -3.79 14.21
CA ARG A 248 16.56 -4.89 14.93
C ARG A 248 16.36 -6.16 14.08
N PRO A 249 15.92 -6.09 12.80
CA PRO A 249 15.77 -7.28 11.96
C PRO A 249 17.08 -8.04 11.73
N VAL A 250 18.19 -7.33 11.50
CA VAL A 250 19.51 -7.94 11.31
C VAL A 250 20.00 -8.61 12.59
N ILE A 251 19.77 -7.99 13.75
CA ILE A 251 20.10 -8.57 15.05
C ILE A 251 19.31 -9.86 15.30
N ILE A 252 18.01 -9.87 15.01
CA ILE A 252 17.17 -11.07 15.14
C ILE A 252 17.64 -12.17 14.18
N GLN A 253 18.01 -11.82 12.95
CA GLN A 253 18.56 -12.78 11.98
C GLN A 253 19.89 -13.38 12.44
N ALA A 254 20.77 -12.58 13.04
CA ALA A 254 22.04 -13.05 13.59
C ALA A 254 21.82 -13.98 14.80
N LEU A 255 20.87 -13.62 15.68
CA LEU A 255 20.47 -14.50 16.78
C LEU A 255 19.87 -15.82 16.27
N TRP A 256 19.03 -15.76 15.24
CA TRP A 256 18.49 -16.95 14.57
C TRP A 256 19.61 -17.81 13.97
N GLN A 257 20.61 -17.19 13.33
CA GLN A 257 21.75 -17.89 12.78
C GLN A 257 22.58 -18.58 13.88
N TYR A 258 22.76 -17.93 15.03
CA TYR A 258 23.39 -18.53 16.21
C TYR A 258 22.60 -19.76 16.69
N ILE A 259 21.29 -19.61 16.91
CA ILE A 259 20.38 -20.69 17.34
C ILE A 259 20.46 -21.89 16.39
N LYS A 260 20.43 -21.63 15.07
CA LYS A 260 20.49 -22.67 14.05
C LYS A 260 21.85 -23.38 14.02
N THR A 261 22.94 -22.63 14.14
CA THR A 261 24.31 -23.18 14.11
C THR A 261 24.56 -24.08 15.32
N HIS A 262 24.05 -23.69 16.49
CA HIS A 262 24.20 -24.42 17.75
C HIS A 262 23.07 -25.43 18.00
N LYS A 263 22.12 -25.60 17.06
CA LYS A 263 20.97 -26.52 17.15
C LYS A 263 20.16 -26.34 18.44
N LEU A 264 19.94 -25.08 18.83
CA LEU A 264 19.27 -24.73 20.08
C LEU A 264 17.74 -24.75 19.99
N GLN A 265 17.18 -25.02 18.81
CA GLN A 265 15.74 -25.22 18.66
C GLN A 265 15.35 -26.60 19.21
N ASP A 266 14.29 -26.64 20.02
CA ASP A 266 13.79 -27.89 20.58
C ASP A 266 13.26 -28.82 19.46
N PRO A 267 13.73 -30.08 19.39
CA PRO A 267 13.30 -31.01 18.34
C PRO A 267 11.85 -31.46 18.48
N HIS A 268 11.31 -31.51 19.70
CA HIS A 268 9.94 -31.93 19.98
C HIS A 268 8.97 -30.74 19.91
N GLU A 269 9.42 -29.56 20.34
CA GLU A 269 8.58 -28.36 20.42
C GLU A 269 9.22 -27.18 19.66
N ARG A 270 9.08 -27.17 18.33
CA ARG A 270 9.81 -26.24 17.42
C ARG A 270 9.54 -24.75 17.64
N GLU A 271 8.56 -24.37 18.45
CA GLU A 271 8.32 -22.98 18.85
C GLU A 271 9.24 -22.50 19.98
N PHE A 272 9.96 -23.41 20.63
CA PHE A 272 10.88 -23.11 21.71
C PHE A 272 12.35 -23.19 21.27
N VAL A 273 13.14 -22.31 21.87
CA VAL A 273 14.59 -22.36 21.88
C VAL A 273 15.06 -22.70 23.30
N ILE A 274 15.96 -23.67 23.38
CA ILE A 274 16.68 -24.06 24.58
C ILE A 274 17.91 -23.18 24.66
N CYS A 275 17.92 -22.24 25.59
CA CYS A 275 19.04 -21.32 25.76
C CYS A 275 20.27 -22.10 26.24
N ASP A 276 21.39 -21.96 25.56
CA ASP A 276 22.67 -22.50 26.03
C ASP A 276 23.25 -21.63 27.17
N LYS A 277 24.43 -22.00 27.68
CA LYS A 277 25.09 -21.28 28.78
C LYS A 277 25.25 -19.77 28.50
N TYR A 278 25.49 -19.38 27.24
CA TYR A 278 25.70 -17.98 26.88
C TYR A 278 24.38 -17.23 26.73
N LEU A 279 23.35 -17.84 26.12
CA LEU A 279 22.03 -17.24 26.00
C LEU A 279 21.32 -17.15 27.35
N GLN A 280 21.45 -18.15 28.23
CA GLN A 280 20.91 -18.11 29.60
C GLN A 280 21.46 -16.92 30.37
N GLN A 281 22.75 -16.67 30.17
CA GLN A 281 23.47 -15.57 30.79
C GLN A 281 23.01 -14.19 30.34
N ILE A 282 22.50 -14.07 29.11
CA ILE A 282 22.08 -12.81 28.49
C ILE A 282 20.57 -12.57 28.63
N PHE A 283 19.76 -13.60 28.38
CA PHE A 283 18.29 -13.51 28.41
C PHE A 283 17.67 -13.92 29.75
N GLU A 284 18.49 -14.42 30.68
CA GLU A 284 18.08 -14.83 32.03
C GLU A 284 16.96 -15.88 32.01
N SER A 285 16.98 -16.74 30.99
CA SER A 285 15.99 -17.78 30.77
C SER A 285 16.65 -19.07 30.29
N GLN A 286 16.25 -20.21 30.87
CA GLN A 286 16.71 -21.53 30.43
C GLN A 286 16.09 -21.95 29.10
N ARG A 287 14.84 -21.53 28.87
CA ARG A 287 14.02 -21.86 27.70
C ARG A 287 13.15 -20.65 27.38
N MET A 288 12.97 -20.33 26.10
CA MET A 288 12.09 -19.22 25.67
C MET A 288 11.39 -19.55 24.35
N LYS A 289 10.25 -18.92 24.07
CA LYS A 289 9.55 -19.06 22.79
C LYS A 289 10.13 -18.10 21.73
N PHE A 290 10.05 -18.46 20.45
CA PHE A 290 10.45 -17.55 19.36
C PHE A 290 9.66 -16.24 19.35
N SER A 291 8.39 -16.28 19.75
CA SER A 291 7.52 -15.08 19.86
C SER A 291 7.95 -14.12 20.97
N GLU A 292 8.69 -14.59 21.98
CA GLU A 292 9.17 -13.78 23.11
C GLU A 292 10.48 -13.04 22.79
N ILE A 293 11.23 -13.52 21.80
CA ILE A 293 12.55 -12.97 21.42
C ILE A 293 12.50 -11.47 21.17
N PRO A 294 11.55 -10.89 20.40
CA PRO A 294 11.53 -9.45 20.15
C PRO A 294 11.38 -8.62 21.43
N GLN A 295 10.58 -9.08 22.39
CA GLN A 295 10.35 -8.40 23.65
C GLN A 295 11.55 -8.54 24.59
N ARG A 296 12.10 -9.74 24.73
CA ARG A 296 13.30 -10.01 25.53
C ARG A 296 14.52 -9.26 24.99
N LEU A 297 14.66 -9.22 23.66
CA LEU A 297 15.71 -8.47 22.98
C LEU A 297 15.56 -6.96 23.20
N HIS A 298 14.34 -6.42 23.32
CA HIS A 298 14.14 -4.98 23.48
C HIS A 298 14.88 -4.40 24.69
N ALA A 299 14.94 -5.13 25.80
CA ALA A 299 15.67 -4.72 27.01
C ALA A 299 17.20 -4.69 26.83
N LEU A 300 17.72 -5.35 25.79
CA LEU A 300 19.15 -5.46 25.48
C LEU A 300 19.59 -4.55 24.31
N LEU A 301 18.66 -3.74 23.79
CA LEU A 301 18.89 -2.80 22.70
C LEU A 301 18.92 -1.38 23.22
N MET A 302 20.11 -0.78 23.25
CA MET A 302 20.31 0.60 23.65
C MET A 302 20.36 1.53 22.44
N PRO A 303 20.07 2.84 22.61
CA PRO A 303 20.33 3.82 21.57
C PRO A 303 21.80 3.76 21.10
N PRO A 304 22.08 4.02 19.81
CA PRO A 304 23.45 4.14 19.32
C PRO A 304 24.23 5.21 20.07
N GLU A 305 25.53 5.00 20.26
CA GLU A 305 26.38 6.00 20.89
C GLU A 305 26.57 7.22 19.98
N PRO A 306 26.57 8.44 20.55
CA PRO A 306 26.92 9.63 19.81
C PRO A 306 28.40 9.60 19.43
N ILE A 307 28.73 10.27 18.33
CA ILE A 307 30.12 10.54 17.96
C ILE A 307 30.57 11.73 18.82
N ILE A 308 31.63 11.53 19.61
CA ILE A 308 32.15 12.52 20.55
C ILE A 308 33.45 13.10 19.97
N ILE A 309 33.49 14.42 19.80
CA ILE A 309 34.67 15.14 19.33
C ILE A 309 35.05 16.19 20.36
N ASN A 310 36.24 16.02 20.94
CA ASN A 310 36.81 16.99 21.88
C ASN A 310 37.59 18.06 21.11
N HIS A 311 37.29 19.33 21.37
CA HIS A 311 37.93 20.47 20.72
C HIS A 311 38.23 21.57 21.75
N VAL A 312 39.24 22.39 21.47
CA VAL A 312 39.60 23.54 22.32
C VAL A 312 39.50 24.79 21.46
N ILE A 313 38.60 25.68 21.86
CA ILE A 313 38.43 26.99 21.26
C ILE A 313 39.58 27.87 21.75
N SER A 314 40.55 28.11 20.89
CA SER A 314 41.70 28.97 21.18
C SER A 314 41.36 30.44 20.88
N VAL A 315 41.77 31.35 21.78
CA VAL A 315 41.70 32.80 21.58
C VAL A 315 42.96 33.36 20.90
N ASP A 316 43.97 32.53 20.65
CA ASP A 316 45.23 32.98 20.05
C ASP A 316 45.02 33.42 18.58
N PRO A 317 45.46 34.63 18.19
CA PRO A 317 45.34 35.13 16.82
C PRO A 317 46.04 34.24 15.78
N ASN A 318 47.07 33.51 16.18
CA ASN A 318 47.82 32.59 15.32
C ASN A 318 47.08 31.28 15.02
N ASP A 319 46.07 30.91 15.84
CA ASP A 319 45.32 29.66 15.71
C ASP A 319 43.98 29.79 14.97
N GLN A 320 43.57 31.01 14.61
CA GLN A 320 42.27 31.34 13.99
C GLN A 320 41.99 30.68 12.62
N LYS A 321 42.93 29.92 12.06
CA LYS A 321 42.78 29.21 10.77
C LYS A 321 42.91 27.68 10.87
N LYS A 322 43.03 27.12 12.07
CA LYS A 322 43.11 25.66 12.23
C LYS A 322 41.71 25.04 12.17
N THR A 323 41.34 24.54 10.99
CA THR A 323 40.13 23.71 10.84
C THR A 323 40.46 22.26 11.13
N ALA A 324 39.89 21.69 12.19
CA ALA A 324 39.95 20.26 12.45
C ALA A 324 38.99 19.52 11.51
N CYS A 325 39.47 18.46 10.86
CA CYS A 325 38.69 17.67 9.90
C CYS A 325 38.51 16.24 10.40
N TYR A 326 37.28 15.76 10.48
CA TYR A 326 36.94 14.40 10.91
C TYR A 326 36.11 13.70 9.84
N ASP A 327 36.51 12.50 9.41
CA ASP A 327 35.77 11.71 8.44
C ASP A 327 34.98 10.62 9.16
N ILE A 328 33.67 10.58 8.93
CA ILE A 328 32.77 9.56 9.49
C ILE A 328 32.03 8.82 8.37
N ASP A 329 31.72 7.54 8.57
CA ASP A 329 30.93 6.77 7.62
C ASP A 329 29.44 7.01 7.86
N VAL A 330 28.72 7.43 6.81
CA VAL A 330 27.28 7.62 6.81
C VAL A 330 26.61 6.77 5.73
N GLU A 331 25.38 6.33 6.01
CA GLU A 331 24.58 5.56 5.07
C GLU A 331 23.70 6.47 4.20
N VAL A 332 23.79 6.30 2.88
CA VAL A 332 23.01 7.04 1.90
C VAL A 332 22.13 6.08 1.10
N ASP A 333 20.92 6.52 0.76
CA ASP A 333 20.03 5.77 -0.13
C ASP A 333 20.69 5.57 -1.50
N ASP A 334 20.57 4.36 -2.05
CA ASP A 334 21.02 4.07 -3.41
C ASP A 334 20.20 4.85 -4.46
N THR A 335 20.89 5.42 -5.44
CA THR A 335 20.30 6.04 -6.63
C THR A 335 19.36 5.12 -7.42
N LEU A 336 19.55 3.80 -7.33
CA LEU A 336 18.70 2.79 -7.97
C LEU A 336 17.23 2.90 -7.51
N LYS A 337 16.99 3.35 -6.27
CA LYS A 337 15.65 3.53 -5.70
C LYS A 337 14.80 4.48 -6.55
N THR A 338 15.38 5.58 -7.03
CA THR A 338 14.66 6.56 -7.86
C THR A 338 14.33 5.98 -9.23
N GLN A 339 15.29 5.27 -9.85
CA GLN A 339 15.08 4.61 -11.14
C GLN A 339 14.01 3.52 -11.07
N MET A 340 14.06 2.69 -10.02
CA MET A 340 13.06 1.65 -9.75
C MET A 340 11.66 2.24 -9.54
N ASN A 341 11.53 3.32 -8.76
CA ASN A 341 10.24 4.01 -8.59
C ASN A 341 9.73 4.61 -9.91
N SER A 342 10.63 5.19 -10.71
CA SER A 342 10.27 5.69 -12.05
C SER A 342 9.72 4.58 -12.95
N PHE A 343 10.36 3.40 -12.96
CA PHE A 343 9.86 2.23 -13.70
C PHE A 343 8.49 1.73 -13.19
N LEU A 344 8.25 1.75 -11.88
CA LEU A 344 6.96 1.34 -11.32
C LEU A 344 5.81 2.30 -11.65
N LEU A 345 6.13 3.60 -11.75
CA LEU A 345 5.20 4.68 -12.06
C LEU A 345 5.03 4.88 -13.57
N SER A 346 5.95 4.39 -14.41
CA SER A 346 5.81 4.44 -15.86
C SER A 346 4.72 3.48 -16.32
N THR A 347 3.47 3.91 -16.17
CA THR A 347 2.28 3.30 -16.76
C THR A 347 1.82 4.03 -18.02
N ALA A 348 2.61 5.00 -18.49
CA ALA A 348 2.24 5.97 -19.52
C ALA A 348 1.79 5.34 -20.84
N SER A 349 2.20 4.11 -21.17
CA SER A 349 1.81 3.42 -22.39
C SER A 349 0.56 2.53 -22.26
N GLN A 350 -0.03 2.38 -21.07
CA GLN A 350 -1.16 1.44 -20.87
C GLN A 350 -2.44 1.84 -21.62
N GLN A 351 -2.67 3.15 -21.82
CA GLN A 351 -3.84 3.63 -22.56
C GLN A 351 -3.73 3.33 -24.06
N GLU A 352 -2.54 3.50 -24.63
CA GLU A 352 -2.26 3.17 -26.04
C GLU A 352 -2.38 1.67 -26.28
N ILE A 353 -1.83 0.84 -25.38
CA ILE A 353 -1.99 -0.63 -25.42
C ILE A 353 -3.47 -1.02 -25.36
N ALA A 354 -4.27 -0.38 -24.50
CA ALA A 354 -5.71 -0.65 -24.41
C ALA A 354 -6.46 -0.30 -25.70
N ALA A 355 -6.06 0.77 -26.39
CA ALA A 355 -6.63 1.17 -27.68
C ALA A 355 -6.25 0.19 -28.80
N LEU A 356 -4.98 -0.24 -28.87
CA LEU A 356 -4.52 -1.25 -29.81
C LEU A 356 -5.21 -2.59 -29.57
N ASP A 357 -5.37 -2.99 -28.31
CA ASP A 357 -6.13 -4.19 -27.96
C ASP A 357 -7.57 -4.11 -28.45
N ASN A 358 -8.27 -2.99 -28.24
CA ASN A 358 -9.65 -2.84 -28.75
C ASN A 358 -9.71 -3.00 -30.27
N LYS A 359 -8.76 -2.41 -30.99
CA LYS A 359 -8.66 -2.52 -32.45
C LYS A 359 -8.42 -3.97 -32.90
N ILE A 360 -7.58 -4.71 -32.18
CA ILE A 360 -7.37 -6.15 -32.41
C ILE A 360 -8.69 -6.91 -32.25
N HIS A 361 -9.45 -6.66 -31.18
CA HIS A 361 -10.72 -7.36 -30.94
C HIS A 361 -11.75 -7.06 -32.03
N GLU A 362 -11.94 -5.80 -32.41
CA GLU A 362 -12.85 -5.40 -33.49
C GLU A 362 -12.46 -6.06 -34.83
N THR A 363 -11.16 -6.11 -35.12
CA THR A 363 -10.63 -6.78 -36.32
C THR A 363 -10.90 -8.29 -36.29
N ILE A 364 -10.76 -8.95 -35.14
CA ILE A 364 -11.05 -10.38 -35.02
C ILE A 364 -12.55 -10.65 -35.16
N GLU A 365 -13.41 -9.79 -34.62
CA GLU A 365 -14.86 -9.92 -34.76
C GLU A 365 -15.29 -9.80 -36.23
N THR A 366 -14.77 -8.80 -36.95
CA THR A 366 -15.01 -8.66 -38.39
C THR A 366 -14.47 -9.86 -39.18
N ILE A 367 -13.29 -10.39 -38.86
CA ILE A 367 -12.77 -11.64 -39.44
C ILE A 367 -13.75 -12.81 -39.21
N ASN A 368 -14.30 -12.94 -38.01
CA ASN A 368 -15.26 -14.02 -37.68
C ASN A 368 -16.58 -13.90 -38.46
N GLN A 369 -17.08 -12.67 -38.63
CA GLN A 369 -18.26 -12.40 -39.43
C GLN A 369 -18.00 -12.76 -40.91
N LEU A 370 -16.89 -12.30 -41.47
CA LEU A 370 -16.49 -12.59 -42.85
C LEU A 370 -16.22 -14.08 -43.07
N LYS A 371 -15.64 -14.79 -42.08
CA LYS A 371 -15.49 -16.25 -42.11
C LYS A 371 -16.83 -16.94 -42.29
N THR A 372 -17.82 -16.56 -41.48
CA THR A 372 -19.16 -17.17 -41.50
C THR A 372 -19.84 -16.91 -42.84
N GLN A 373 -19.76 -15.68 -43.35
CA GLN A 373 -20.28 -15.33 -44.68
C GLN A 373 -19.60 -16.13 -45.78
N ARG A 374 -18.27 -16.24 -45.75
CA ARG A 374 -17.51 -17.03 -46.73
C ARG A 374 -17.91 -18.50 -46.69
N GLU A 375 -18.01 -19.09 -45.50
CA GLU A 375 -18.42 -20.50 -45.35
C GLU A 375 -19.84 -20.73 -45.85
N PHE A 376 -20.78 -19.82 -45.57
CA PHE A 376 -22.15 -19.87 -46.08
C PHE A 376 -22.20 -19.84 -47.61
N MET A 377 -21.47 -18.93 -48.24
CA MET A 377 -21.42 -18.82 -49.70
C MET A 377 -20.76 -20.06 -50.33
N LEU A 378 -19.71 -20.61 -49.71
CA LEU A 378 -19.05 -21.82 -50.18
C LEU A 378 -19.91 -23.07 -50.02
N SER A 379 -20.68 -23.21 -48.94
CA SER A 379 -21.61 -24.34 -48.77
C SER A 379 -22.72 -24.31 -49.82
N PHE A 380 -23.29 -23.12 -50.09
CA PHE A 380 -24.28 -22.95 -51.15
C PHE A 380 -23.69 -23.29 -52.53
N ALA A 381 -22.49 -22.80 -52.84
CA ALA A 381 -21.85 -23.05 -54.13
C ALA A 381 -21.45 -24.53 -54.35
N ARG A 382 -21.25 -25.30 -53.28
CA ARG A 382 -20.86 -26.71 -53.36
C ARG A 382 -22.04 -27.64 -53.63
N ASP A 383 -23.16 -27.43 -52.92
CA ASP A 383 -24.40 -28.18 -53.11
C ASP A 383 -25.59 -27.27 -52.79
N PRO A 384 -26.12 -26.53 -53.78
CA PRO A 384 -27.16 -25.54 -53.53
C PRO A 384 -28.48 -26.18 -53.10
N GLN A 385 -28.80 -27.38 -53.59
CA GLN A 385 -30.06 -28.05 -53.26
C GLN A 385 -30.05 -28.57 -51.83
N GLY A 386 -29.00 -29.31 -51.44
CA GLY A 386 -28.83 -29.77 -50.06
C GLY A 386 -28.77 -28.60 -49.08
N PHE A 387 -28.02 -27.56 -49.43
CA PHE A 387 -27.89 -26.37 -48.61
C PHE A 387 -29.22 -25.63 -48.38
N ILE A 388 -30.06 -25.45 -49.42
CA ILE A 388 -31.37 -24.79 -49.25
C ILE A 388 -32.25 -25.59 -48.29
N ASN A 389 -32.24 -26.93 -48.39
CA ASN A 389 -33.00 -27.78 -47.47
C ASN A 389 -32.51 -27.64 -46.03
N ASP A 390 -31.19 -27.66 -45.81
CA ASP A 390 -30.60 -27.47 -44.48
C ASP A 390 -30.87 -26.07 -43.94
N TRP A 391 -30.84 -25.05 -44.80
CA TRP A 391 -31.13 -23.67 -44.43
C TRP A 391 -32.59 -23.48 -44.00
N LEU A 392 -33.54 -24.06 -44.73
CA LEU A 392 -34.96 -24.04 -44.33
C LEU A 392 -35.18 -24.73 -42.98
N GLN A 393 -34.53 -25.87 -42.75
CA GLN A 393 -34.58 -26.57 -41.46
C GLN A 393 -33.98 -25.73 -40.32
N SER A 394 -32.83 -25.09 -40.56
CA SER A 394 -32.19 -24.21 -39.58
C SER A 394 -33.08 -23.01 -39.24
N GLN A 395 -33.58 -22.29 -40.24
CA GLN A 395 -34.44 -21.13 -40.03
C GLN A 395 -35.74 -21.49 -39.31
N CYS A 396 -36.33 -22.66 -39.62
CA CYS A 396 -37.51 -23.14 -38.90
C CYS A 396 -37.19 -23.43 -37.43
N ARG A 397 -36.05 -24.06 -37.13
CA ARG A 397 -35.60 -24.34 -35.77
C ARG A 397 -35.31 -23.05 -34.99
N ASP A 398 -34.64 -22.08 -35.61
CA ASP A 398 -34.31 -20.81 -34.98
C ASP A 398 -35.58 -19.99 -34.69
N LEU A 399 -36.54 -19.98 -35.63
CA LEU A 399 -37.83 -19.34 -35.43
C LEU A 399 -38.62 -19.97 -34.29
N LYS A 400 -38.68 -21.31 -34.24
CA LYS A 400 -39.32 -22.05 -33.14
C LYS A 400 -38.68 -21.70 -31.79
N THR A 401 -37.35 -21.63 -31.76
CA THR A 401 -36.59 -21.27 -30.55
C THR A 401 -36.86 -19.84 -30.11
N MET A 402 -36.93 -18.88 -31.04
CA MET A 402 -37.18 -17.47 -30.73
C MET A 402 -38.63 -17.19 -30.30
N THR A 403 -39.57 -18.06 -30.71
CA THR A 403 -41.01 -17.90 -30.44
C THR A 403 -41.54 -18.87 -29.38
N ASP A 404 -40.64 -19.65 -28.75
CA ASP A 404 -40.96 -20.72 -27.82
C ASP A 404 -42.00 -21.74 -28.36
N VAL A 405 -42.09 -21.87 -29.68
CA VAL A 405 -42.97 -22.83 -30.33
C VAL A 405 -42.34 -24.21 -30.24
N VAL A 406 -43.03 -25.11 -29.53
CA VAL A 406 -42.63 -26.51 -29.36
C VAL A 406 -43.37 -27.42 -30.33
N GLY A 407 -42.78 -28.58 -30.61
CA GLY A 407 -43.39 -29.61 -31.45
C GLY A 407 -43.19 -29.39 -32.95
N ASN A 408 -43.60 -30.40 -33.71
CA ASN A 408 -43.57 -30.38 -35.17
C ASN A 408 -44.92 -30.90 -35.69
N PRO A 409 -45.88 -30.01 -36.00
CA PRO A 409 -47.23 -30.41 -36.39
C PRO A 409 -47.29 -31.38 -37.57
N GLU A 410 -46.29 -31.33 -38.46
CA GLU A 410 -46.20 -32.23 -39.61
C GLU A 410 -45.74 -33.64 -39.25
N GLU A 411 -44.92 -33.79 -38.20
CA GLU A 411 -44.60 -35.11 -37.65
C GLU A 411 -45.76 -35.64 -36.81
N GLU A 412 -46.38 -34.79 -35.98
CA GLU A 412 -47.52 -35.16 -35.13
C GLU A 412 -48.75 -35.62 -35.95
N ARG A 413 -48.86 -35.21 -37.21
CA ARG A 413 -49.89 -35.69 -38.14
C ARG A 413 -49.69 -37.13 -38.62
N ARG A 414 -48.46 -37.66 -38.54
CA ARG A 414 -48.09 -38.96 -39.10
C ARG A 414 -48.21 -40.06 -38.05
N ALA A 415 -48.72 -41.22 -38.45
CA ALA A 415 -48.94 -42.34 -37.53
C ALA A 415 -47.63 -42.81 -36.88
N GLU A 416 -46.51 -42.74 -37.62
CA GLU A 416 -45.15 -43.07 -37.18
C GLU A 416 -44.73 -42.35 -35.90
N PHE A 417 -45.23 -41.13 -35.68
CA PHE A 417 -44.95 -40.35 -34.48
C PHE A 417 -45.48 -41.02 -33.20
N TYR A 418 -46.56 -41.78 -33.29
CA TYR A 418 -47.21 -42.43 -32.15
C TYR A 418 -46.70 -43.86 -31.89
N PHE A 419 -45.77 -44.37 -32.68
CA PHE A 419 -45.09 -45.66 -32.43
C PHE A 419 -43.79 -45.52 -31.62
N GLN A 420 -43.60 -44.38 -30.95
CA GLN A 420 -42.43 -44.12 -30.13
C GLN A 420 -42.55 -44.75 -28.73
N PRO A 421 -41.43 -45.04 -28.03
CA PRO A 421 -41.43 -45.67 -26.72
C PRO A 421 -42.26 -44.94 -25.65
N TRP A 422 -42.40 -43.62 -25.78
CA TRP A 422 -43.17 -42.79 -24.85
C TRP A 422 -44.69 -42.97 -25.00
N ALA A 423 -45.19 -43.57 -26.08
CA ALA A 423 -46.61 -43.62 -26.40
C ALA A 423 -47.43 -44.38 -25.34
N GLN A 424 -46.95 -45.55 -24.89
CA GLN A 424 -47.65 -46.34 -23.87
C GLN A 424 -47.79 -45.57 -22.55
N GLU A 425 -46.68 -44.99 -22.07
CA GLU A 425 -46.69 -44.18 -20.85
C GLU A 425 -47.56 -42.93 -21.00
N ALA A 426 -47.51 -42.26 -22.15
CA ALA A 426 -48.33 -41.08 -22.42
C ALA A 426 -49.83 -41.40 -22.35
N VAL A 427 -50.28 -42.54 -22.90
CA VAL A 427 -51.67 -42.99 -22.78
C VAL A 427 -52.04 -43.27 -21.33
N CYS A 428 -51.15 -43.91 -20.54
CA CYS A 428 -51.41 -44.13 -19.12
C CYS A 428 -51.57 -42.82 -18.33
N ARG A 429 -50.68 -41.84 -18.55
CA ARG A 429 -50.77 -40.51 -17.92
C ARG A 429 -52.03 -39.76 -18.35
N TYR A 430 -52.36 -39.82 -19.64
CA TYR A 430 -53.60 -39.25 -20.19
C TYR A 430 -54.82 -39.89 -19.52
N PHE A 431 -54.89 -41.22 -19.49
CA PHE A 431 -56.02 -41.96 -18.90
C PHE A 431 -56.20 -41.63 -17.42
N TYR A 432 -55.12 -41.61 -16.64
CA TYR A 432 -55.16 -41.20 -15.23
C TYR A 432 -55.74 -39.79 -15.06
N SER A 433 -55.20 -38.80 -15.80
CA SER A 433 -55.69 -37.42 -15.75
C SER A 433 -57.17 -37.31 -16.13
N LYS A 434 -57.60 -38.06 -17.16
CA LYS A 434 -58.98 -38.05 -17.64
C LYS A 434 -59.94 -38.68 -16.62
N VAL A 435 -59.54 -39.76 -15.96
CA VAL A 435 -60.32 -40.38 -14.87
C VAL A 435 -60.49 -39.40 -13.72
N GLN A 436 -59.43 -38.70 -13.29
CA GLN A 436 -59.55 -37.69 -12.22
C GLN A 436 -60.47 -36.54 -12.63
N GLN A 437 -60.38 -36.06 -13.87
CA GLN A 437 -61.29 -35.03 -14.39
C GLN A 437 -62.75 -35.50 -14.36
N ARG A 438 -63.04 -36.71 -14.87
CA ARG A 438 -64.40 -37.28 -14.85
C ARG A 438 -64.93 -37.48 -13.44
N ARG A 439 -64.07 -37.92 -12.52
CA ARG A 439 -64.40 -38.04 -11.11
C ARG A 439 -64.74 -36.68 -10.50
N GLN A 440 -63.95 -35.64 -10.78
CA GLN A 440 -64.21 -34.29 -10.30
C GLN A 440 -65.53 -33.72 -10.87
N GLU A 441 -65.81 -33.95 -12.15
CA GLU A 441 -67.10 -33.58 -12.78
C GLU A 441 -68.28 -34.27 -12.09
N LEU A 442 -68.15 -35.56 -11.77
CA LEU A 442 -69.16 -36.34 -11.04
C LEU A 442 -69.34 -35.87 -9.59
N GLU A 443 -68.25 -35.63 -8.86
CA GLU A 443 -68.27 -35.11 -7.49
C GLU A 443 -68.92 -33.72 -7.44
N GLN A 444 -68.64 -32.85 -8.43
CA GLN A 444 -69.32 -31.55 -8.58
C GLN A 444 -70.81 -31.70 -8.90
N ALA A 445 -71.17 -32.59 -9.84
CA ALA A 445 -72.57 -32.83 -10.23
C ALA A 445 -73.41 -33.44 -9.10
N LEU A 446 -72.79 -34.25 -8.25
CA LEU A 446 -73.42 -34.89 -7.09
C LEU A 446 -73.39 -34.01 -5.83
N GLY A 447 -72.83 -32.79 -5.90
CA GLY A 447 -72.79 -31.85 -4.78
C GLY A 447 -71.87 -32.27 -3.63
N ILE A 448 -70.97 -33.23 -3.86
CA ILE A 448 -70.05 -33.75 -2.85
C ILE A 448 -68.85 -32.79 -2.77
N ARG A 449 -68.94 -31.77 -1.93
CA ARG A 449 -67.77 -30.97 -1.56
C ARG A 449 -66.96 -31.76 -0.53
N ASN A 450 -65.83 -32.34 -0.94
CA ASN A 450 -64.82 -32.75 0.02
C ASN A 450 -64.27 -31.49 0.71
N THR A 451 -64.51 -31.38 2.02
CA THR A 451 -63.75 -30.52 2.94
C THR A 451 -62.29 -30.91 2.99
#